data_AF-A0A7S0BWY3-F1
#
_entry.id   AF-A0A7S0BWY3-F1
#
_cell.length_a   1.000
_cell.length_b   1.000
_cell.length_c   1.000
_cell.angle_alpha   90.00
_cell.angle_beta   90.00
_cell.angle_gamma   90.00
#
_symmetry.space_group_name_H-M   'P 1'
#
loop_
_entity.id
_entity.type
_entity.pdbx_description
1 polymer ?
#
loop_
_entity_poly.entity_id
_entity_poly.type
_entity_poly.pdbx_seq_one_letter_code
_entity_poly.pdbx_strand_id
1 'polypeptide(L)'
;TRMNSHCRMYRWGHARKYGLGWNHDHQEIEPVILSREACVVRGFLRSPAVETWLMVDSSQSSLQTVKVAPLSRNSLDSECPLSKESVATVVGSGLTRKVWGNDGCTDFYISGKESKTLILRLDFTMKDHGRITAFDDHTVWIQNKVSRISLVVDRSDNAPAMSITAASGRVEIKIEPEALPIRFRIIVENLDLFHDGALDLPTRYGKSMAEDILMQPEVMMLTN
;
A
#
# COMPACT_ATOMS: atom_id res chain seq x y z
N THR A 1 -15.06 -7.02 12.81
CA THR A 1 -14.83 -7.58 14.17
C THR A 1 -13.44 -7.14 14.62
N ARG A 2 -13.30 -6.33 15.68
CA ARG A 2 -11.99 -5.93 16.21
C ARG A 2 -11.32 -7.16 16.82
N MET A 3 -10.46 -7.85 16.06
CA MET A 3 -9.66 -8.94 16.61
C MET A 3 -8.70 -8.34 17.64
N ASN A 4 -8.81 -8.79 18.89
CA ASN A 4 -7.85 -8.39 19.91
C ASN A 4 -6.49 -8.95 19.50
N SER A 5 -5.54 -8.06 19.17
CA SER A 5 -4.17 -8.40 18.76
C SER A 5 -3.41 -9.23 19.81
N HIS A 6 -3.94 -9.35 21.03
CA HIS A 6 -3.37 -10.14 22.11
C HIS A 6 -3.92 -11.57 22.20
N CYS A 7 -4.95 -11.93 21.41
CA CYS A 7 -5.47 -13.30 21.43
C CYS A 7 -4.62 -14.21 20.54
N ARG A 8 -3.90 -15.13 21.19
CA ARG A 8 -3.10 -16.19 20.55
C ARG A 8 -3.86 -16.93 19.44
N MET A 9 -5.09 -17.37 19.71
CA MET A 9 -5.90 -18.12 18.75
C MET A 9 -6.28 -17.30 17.53
N TYR A 10 -6.54 -15.99 17.68
CA TYR A 10 -6.80 -15.11 16.54
C TYR A 10 -5.53 -14.87 15.71
N ARG A 11 -4.36 -14.66 16.35
CA ARG A 11 -3.08 -14.50 15.62
C ARG A 11 -2.70 -15.77 14.85
N TRP A 12 -2.86 -16.95 15.47
CA TRP A 12 -2.61 -18.22 14.79
C TRP A 12 -3.61 -18.48 13.66
N GLY A 13 -4.90 -18.22 13.90
CA GLY A 13 -5.94 -18.33 12.87
C GLY A 13 -5.70 -17.39 11.70
N HIS A 14 -5.24 -16.16 11.96
CA HIS A 14 -4.80 -15.20 10.97
C HIS A 14 -3.61 -15.73 10.17
N ALA A 15 -2.54 -16.16 10.86
CA ALA A 15 -1.36 -16.74 10.21
C ALA A 15 -1.74 -17.91 9.30
N ARG A 16 -2.59 -18.81 9.78
CA ARG A 16 -3.08 -19.95 8.99
C ARG A 16 -3.97 -19.53 7.83
N LYS A 17 -4.89 -18.58 8.02
CA LYS A 17 -5.78 -18.07 6.97
C LYS A 17 -4.96 -17.53 5.80
N TYR A 18 -3.96 -16.73 6.13
CA TYR A 18 -3.16 -16.00 5.14
C TYR A 18 -1.82 -16.66 4.82
N GLY A 19 -1.54 -17.89 5.29
CA GLY A 19 -0.29 -18.60 4.98
C GLY A 19 0.98 -17.93 5.49
N LEU A 20 0.91 -17.22 6.62
CA LEU A 20 2.08 -16.67 7.29
C LEU A 20 2.75 -17.74 8.15
N GLY A 21 4.08 -17.70 8.22
CA GLY A 21 4.86 -18.52 9.16
C GLY A 21 4.44 -18.25 10.61
N TRP A 22 4.56 -19.28 11.46
CA TRP A 22 4.18 -19.21 12.87
C TRP A 22 5.31 -19.73 13.75
N ASN A 23 5.83 -18.86 14.61
CA ASN A 23 6.83 -19.21 15.60
C ASN A 23 6.13 -19.94 16.76
N HIS A 24 6.33 -21.25 16.83
CA HIS A 24 5.72 -22.09 17.87
C HIS A 24 6.30 -21.86 19.27
N ASP A 25 7.51 -21.34 19.40
CA ASP A 25 8.12 -21.09 20.72
C ASP A 25 7.57 -19.80 21.33
N HIS A 26 7.48 -18.75 20.51
CA HIS A 26 7.06 -17.41 20.95
C HIS A 26 5.56 -17.15 20.76
N GLN A 27 4.85 -18.06 20.09
CA GLN A 27 3.42 -17.97 19.79
C GLN A 27 3.08 -16.66 19.05
N GLU A 28 3.86 -16.39 18.00
CA GLU A 28 3.74 -15.20 17.17
C GLU A 28 3.89 -15.52 15.69
N ILE A 29 3.46 -14.58 14.85
CA ILE A 29 3.69 -14.65 13.41
C ILE A 29 5.18 -14.49 13.17
N GLU A 30 5.76 -15.34 12.32
CA GLU A 30 7.18 -15.23 11.99
C GLU A 30 7.49 -13.85 11.38
N PRO A 31 8.59 -13.22 11.81
CA PRO A 31 9.02 -11.96 11.24
C PRO A 31 9.36 -12.14 9.77
N VAL A 32 9.03 -11.12 8.98
CA VAL A 32 9.43 -11.02 7.58
C VAL A 32 10.78 -10.31 7.46
N ILE A 33 11.50 -10.61 6.38
CA ILE A 33 12.83 -10.06 6.12
C ILE A 33 12.74 -8.55 5.87
N LEU A 34 11.73 -8.10 5.12
CA LEU A 34 11.39 -6.70 4.98
C LEU A 34 10.26 -6.34 5.94
N SER A 35 10.42 -5.26 6.71
CA SER A 35 9.39 -4.82 7.64
C SER A 35 8.07 -4.55 6.92
N ARG A 36 7.01 -5.10 7.51
CA ARG A 36 5.61 -4.93 7.14
C ARG A 36 4.98 -3.66 7.73
N GLU A 37 5.71 -2.99 8.60
CA GLU A 37 5.18 -1.85 9.34
C GLU A 37 5.07 -0.62 8.43
N ALA A 38 3.85 -0.11 8.32
CA ALA A 38 3.61 1.20 7.75
C ALA A 38 4.21 2.26 8.68
N CYS A 39 4.87 3.26 8.11
CA CYS A 39 5.48 4.36 8.85
C CYS A 39 5.15 5.67 8.13
N VAL A 40 4.54 6.60 8.86
CA VAL A 40 4.17 7.92 8.34
C VAL A 40 4.97 8.98 9.09
N VAL A 41 5.61 9.86 8.34
CA VAL A 41 6.41 10.96 8.89
C VAL A 41 5.95 12.26 8.24
N ARG A 42 5.45 13.19 9.06
CA ARG A 42 4.91 14.49 8.62
C ARG A 42 3.81 14.33 7.55
N GLY A 43 2.96 13.32 7.71
CA GLY A 43 1.87 13.02 6.77
C GLY A 43 2.27 12.30 5.48
N PHE A 44 3.53 11.95 5.28
CA PHE A 44 4.00 11.17 4.13
C PHE A 44 4.37 9.73 4.53
N LEU A 45 4.03 8.76 3.68
CA LEU A 45 4.50 7.39 3.84
C LEU A 45 6.03 7.32 3.67
N ARG A 46 6.69 6.60 4.57
CA ARG A 46 8.14 6.31 4.53
C ARG A 46 8.47 4.83 4.45
N SER A 47 7.55 3.96 4.86
CA SER A 47 7.67 2.50 4.78
C SER A 47 6.29 1.90 4.49
N PRO A 48 6.17 0.89 3.62
CA PRO A 48 7.25 0.19 2.89
C PRO A 48 7.71 0.92 1.61
N ALA A 49 7.07 2.04 1.26
CA ALA A 49 7.46 2.91 0.17
C ALA A 49 7.57 4.37 0.65
N VAL A 50 8.42 5.15 -0.01
CA VAL A 50 8.51 6.59 0.19
C VAL A 50 7.58 7.26 -0.80
N GLU A 51 6.64 8.02 -0.26
CA GLU A 51 5.62 8.72 -1.03
C GLU A 51 6.07 10.12 -1.45
N THR A 52 5.74 10.49 -2.69
CA THR A 52 5.85 11.86 -3.21
C THR A 52 4.62 12.18 -4.08
N TRP A 53 4.11 13.40 -3.96
CA TRP A 53 2.97 13.88 -4.75
C TRP A 53 3.41 14.91 -5.78
N LEU A 54 2.94 14.74 -7.01
CA LEU A 54 3.19 15.66 -8.12
C LEU A 54 1.86 16.05 -8.77
N MET A 55 1.83 17.23 -9.37
CA MET A 55 0.69 17.74 -10.13
C MET A 55 1.10 17.96 -11.58
N VAL A 56 0.21 17.56 -12.50
CA VAL A 56 0.34 17.88 -13.92
C VAL A 56 -0.41 19.17 -14.16
N ASP A 57 0.31 20.24 -14.51
CA ASP A 57 -0.31 21.49 -14.93
C ASP A 57 -0.39 21.52 -16.45
N SER A 58 -1.59 21.59 -17.03
CA SER A 58 -1.77 21.64 -18.48
C SER A 58 -1.15 22.89 -19.12
N SER A 59 -0.90 23.94 -18.32
CA SER A 59 -0.28 25.18 -18.78
C SER A 59 1.25 25.20 -18.70
N GLN A 60 1.87 24.23 -18.01
CA GLN A 60 3.33 24.16 -17.83
C GLN A 60 3.86 22.77 -18.13
N SER A 61 4.90 22.67 -18.95
CA SER A 61 5.52 21.38 -19.31
C SER A 61 6.25 20.66 -18.15
N SER A 62 6.25 21.21 -16.94
CA SER A 62 6.99 20.69 -15.78
C SER A 62 6.07 20.20 -14.67
N LEU A 63 6.37 19.03 -14.10
CA LEU A 63 5.71 18.49 -12.91
C LEU A 63 6.05 19.35 -11.68
N GLN A 64 5.04 19.72 -10.90
CA GLN A 64 5.22 20.45 -9.64
C GLN A 64 4.99 19.54 -8.45
N THR A 65 5.83 19.65 -7.42
CA THR A 65 5.64 18.90 -6.16
C THR A 65 4.51 19.51 -5.35
N VAL A 66 3.60 18.65 -4.89
CA VAL A 66 2.46 19.03 -4.06
C VAL A 66 2.80 18.81 -2.60
N LYS A 67 2.43 19.76 -1.74
CA LYS A 67 2.62 19.62 -0.28
C LYS A 67 1.56 18.66 0.27
N VAL A 68 1.86 17.98 1.36
CA VAL A 68 0.87 17.19 2.13
C VAL A 68 0.87 17.74 3.54
N ALA A 69 -0.31 17.98 4.09
CA ALA A 69 -0.49 18.47 5.45
C ALA A 69 -1.32 17.46 6.24
N PRO A 70 -0.86 17.04 7.43
CA PRO A 70 -1.70 16.25 8.33
C PRO A 70 -2.96 17.03 8.73
N LEU A 71 -4.10 16.35 8.80
CA LEU A 71 -5.37 16.96 9.22
C LEU A 71 -5.44 17.23 10.72
N SER A 72 -4.70 16.46 11.53
CA SER A 72 -4.59 16.66 12.98
C SER A 72 -3.28 17.33 13.35
N ARG A 73 -3.32 18.41 14.14
CA ARG A 73 -2.09 19.05 14.66
C ARG A 73 -1.30 18.15 15.61
N ASN A 74 -1.93 17.11 16.17
CA ASN A 74 -1.27 16.13 17.04
C ASN A 74 -0.57 15.02 16.25
N SER A 75 -0.73 14.94 14.93
CA SER A 75 -0.10 13.93 14.07
C SER A 75 1.08 14.49 13.27
N LEU A 76 1.74 15.53 13.80
CA LEU A 76 2.97 16.09 13.22
C LEU A 76 4.20 15.21 13.52
N ASP A 77 4.10 14.35 14.53
CA ASP A 77 5.16 13.42 14.91
C ASP A 77 5.16 12.17 14.02
N SER A 78 6.33 11.56 13.88
CA SER A 78 6.49 10.30 13.16
C SER A 78 5.71 9.18 13.87
N GLU A 79 4.78 8.53 13.17
CA GLU A 79 4.07 7.36 13.67
C GLU A 79 4.63 6.10 13.01
N CYS A 80 5.50 5.41 13.75
CA CYS A 80 6.18 4.20 13.30
C CYS A 80 6.34 3.25 14.51
N PRO A 81 5.68 2.07 14.52
CA PRO A 81 4.71 1.61 13.53
C PRO A 81 3.42 2.44 13.55
N LEU A 82 2.76 2.54 12.39
CA LEU A 82 1.47 3.19 12.26
C LEU A 82 0.39 2.34 12.95
N SER A 83 0.03 2.74 14.18
CA SER A 83 -0.91 2.01 15.03
C SER A 83 -2.39 2.36 14.79
N LYS A 84 -2.65 3.47 14.10
CA LYS A 84 -3.99 3.99 13.79
C LYS A 84 -4.02 4.56 12.38
N GLU A 85 -5.22 4.84 11.87
CA GLU A 85 -5.40 5.56 10.62
C GLU A 85 -4.74 6.94 10.67
N SER A 86 -3.83 7.21 9.73
CA SER A 86 -3.25 8.53 9.47
C SER A 86 -4.03 9.20 8.33
N VAL A 87 -4.57 10.38 8.62
CA VAL A 87 -5.36 11.17 7.67
C VAL A 87 -4.62 12.46 7.33
N ALA A 88 -4.38 12.70 6.05
CA ALA A 88 -3.71 13.89 5.55
C ALA A 88 -4.47 14.50 4.37
N THR A 89 -4.41 15.83 4.25
CA THR A 89 -4.88 16.55 3.07
C THR A 89 -3.69 16.75 2.14
N VAL A 90 -3.89 16.47 0.86
CA VAL A 90 -2.92 16.84 -0.17
C VAL A 90 -3.13 18.33 -0.43
N VAL A 91 -2.17 19.16 -0.02
CA VAL A 91 -2.31 20.62 0.05
C VAL A 91 -2.30 21.23 -1.35
N GLY A 92 -3.33 22.00 -1.66
CA GLY A 92 -3.53 22.57 -2.99
C GLY A 92 -4.40 21.69 -3.89
N SER A 93 -4.83 20.53 -3.38
CA SER A 93 -5.90 19.72 -3.95
C SER A 93 -7.05 19.59 -2.94
N GLY A 94 -8.27 19.41 -3.42
CA GLY A 94 -9.43 19.14 -2.55
C GLY A 94 -9.45 17.70 -2.02
N LEU A 95 -8.28 17.03 -1.97
CA LEU A 95 -8.15 15.61 -1.72
C LEU A 95 -7.78 15.29 -0.28
N THR A 96 -8.49 14.31 0.25
CA THR A 96 -8.19 13.64 1.49
C THR A 96 -7.55 12.30 1.17
N ARG A 97 -6.39 12.06 1.77
CA ARG A 97 -5.65 10.81 1.69
C ARG A 97 -5.59 10.20 3.08
N LYS A 98 -5.99 8.95 3.17
CA LYS A 98 -5.95 8.15 4.38
C LYS A 98 -5.02 6.97 4.19
N VAL A 99 -4.23 6.67 5.20
CA VAL A 99 -3.36 5.50 5.24
C VAL A 99 -3.42 4.83 6.58
N TRP A 100 -3.44 3.51 6.56
CA TRP A 100 -3.37 2.70 7.76
C TRP A 100 -2.56 1.44 7.47
N GLY A 101 -1.91 0.91 8.51
CA GLY A 101 -1.32 -0.41 8.47
C GLY A 101 -2.30 -1.42 9.05
N ASN A 102 -2.50 -2.55 8.39
CA ASN A 102 -3.19 -3.68 8.99
C ASN A 102 -2.60 -5.01 8.52
N ASP A 103 -2.34 -5.91 9.45
CA ASP A 103 -2.02 -7.31 9.17
C ASP A 103 -0.89 -7.56 8.16
N GLY A 104 0.07 -6.63 8.07
CA GLY A 104 1.20 -6.68 7.15
C GLY A 104 1.00 -5.99 5.80
N CYS A 105 -0.13 -5.32 5.64
CA CYS A 105 -0.47 -4.49 4.49
C CYS A 105 -0.46 -3.01 4.89
N THR A 106 -0.15 -2.15 3.92
CA THR A 106 -0.35 -0.71 4.01
C THR A 106 -1.43 -0.31 3.03
N ASP A 107 -2.56 0.15 3.54
CA ASP A 107 -3.71 0.54 2.73
C ASP A 107 -3.74 2.04 2.50
N PHE A 108 -4.24 2.43 1.33
CA PHE A 108 -4.49 3.81 0.96
C PHE A 108 -5.92 3.98 0.48
N TYR A 109 -6.52 5.08 0.91
CA TYR A 109 -7.78 5.57 0.39
C TYR A 109 -7.65 7.05 0.05
N ILE A 110 -7.94 7.40 -1.19
CA ILE A 110 -7.88 8.77 -1.67
C ILE A 110 -9.27 9.15 -2.19
N SER A 111 -9.80 10.24 -1.65
CA SER A 111 -11.11 10.76 -2.01
C SER A 111 -11.12 12.28 -1.98
N GLY A 112 -12.18 12.88 -2.49
CA GLY A 112 -12.36 14.33 -2.53
C GLY A 112 -12.79 14.80 -3.91
N LYS A 113 -12.66 16.11 -4.13
CA LYS A 113 -12.89 16.73 -5.44
C LYS A 113 -11.60 17.38 -5.89
N GLU A 114 -11.17 17.05 -7.09
CA GLU A 114 -9.99 17.65 -7.71
C GLU A 114 -10.33 18.06 -9.14
N SER A 115 -9.65 19.06 -9.69
CA SER A 115 -9.82 19.47 -11.09
C SER A 115 -8.58 19.18 -11.94
N LYS A 116 -7.45 18.86 -11.30
CA LYS A 116 -6.18 18.56 -11.95
C LYS A 116 -5.77 17.10 -11.78
N THR A 117 -5.10 16.56 -12.78
CA THR A 117 -4.43 15.27 -12.67
C THR A 117 -3.29 15.33 -11.65
N LEU A 118 -3.25 14.36 -10.74
CA LEU A 118 -2.14 14.16 -9.81
C LEU A 118 -1.34 12.92 -10.17
N ILE A 119 -0.10 12.88 -9.72
CA ILE A 119 0.74 11.69 -9.77
C ILE A 119 1.19 11.39 -8.35
N LEU A 120 0.78 10.22 -7.85
CA LEU A 120 1.35 9.64 -6.65
C LEU A 120 2.55 8.79 -7.04
N ARG A 121 3.72 9.18 -6.59
CA ARG A 121 4.98 8.43 -6.76
C ARG A 121 5.29 7.66 -5.48
N LEU A 122 5.56 6.37 -5.63
CA LEU A 122 5.99 5.46 -4.58
C LEU A 122 7.38 4.93 -4.93
N ASP A 123 8.40 5.36 -4.19
CA ASP A 123 9.76 4.83 -4.25
C ASP A 123 9.90 3.72 -3.20
N PHE A 124 9.90 2.45 -3.61
CA PHE A 124 9.99 1.34 -2.67
C PHE A 124 11.33 1.30 -1.93
N THR A 125 11.29 0.88 -0.67
CA THR A 125 12.47 0.87 0.21
C THR A 125 13.45 -0.26 -0.12
N MET A 126 12.99 -1.35 -0.74
CA MET A 126 13.83 -2.46 -1.20
C MET A 126 14.81 -1.96 -2.27
N LYS A 127 16.12 -2.01 -1.99
CA LYS A 127 17.17 -1.50 -2.88
C LYS A 127 17.62 -2.51 -3.92
N ASP A 128 17.85 -3.75 -3.49
CA ASP A 128 18.28 -4.83 -4.36
C ASP A 128 17.05 -5.58 -4.83
N HIS A 129 16.46 -5.15 -5.95
CA HIS A 129 15.30 -5.82 -6.54
C HIS A 129 15.47 -6.00 -8.05
N GLY A 130 14.75 -6.97 -8.60
CA GLY A 130 14.65 -7.20 -10.04
C GLY A 130 13.82 -6.11 -10.73
N ARG A 131 13.43 -6.35 -11.98
CA ARG A 131 12.49 -5.44 -12.66
C ARG A 131 11.14 -5.46 -11.94
N ILE A 132 10.41 -4.35 -12.06
CA ILE A 132 8.99 -4.34 -11.71
C ILE A 132 8.26 -5.24 -12.72
N THR A 133 7.40 -6.09 -12.20
CA THR A 133 6.56 -7.00 -13.00
C THR A 133 5.11 -6.58 -12.82
N ALA A 134 4.39 -6.45 -13.93
CA ALA A 134 2.94 -6.40 -13.91
C ALA A 134 2.42 -7.85 -13.94
N PHE A 135 1.65 -8.23 -12.93
CA PHE A 135 1.07 -9.56 -12.84
C PHE A 135 -0.29 -9.60 -13.55
N ASP A 136 -1.11 -8.58 -13.30
CA ASP A 136 -2.38 -8.33 -13.95
C ASP A 136 -2.62 -6.81 -14.03
N ASP A 137 -3.82 -6.40 -14.46
CA ASP A 137 -4.19 -5.00 -14.62
C ASP A 137 -4.36 -4.23 -13.31
N HIS A 138 -4.35 -4.92 -12.17
CA HIS A 138 -4.55 -4.37 -10.83
C HIS A 138 -3.28 -4.46 -9.98
N THR A 139 -2.35 -5.34 -10.33
CA THR A 139 -1.26 -5.77 -9.46
C THR A 139 0.08 -5.62 -10.16
N VAL A 140 0.96 -4.83 -9.54
CA VAL A 140 2.38 -4.79 -9.87
C VAL A 140 3.20 -5.17 -8.66
N TRP A 141 4.39 -5.71 -8.87
CA TRP A 141 5.30 -5.96 -7.77
C TRP A 141 6.75 -5.71 -8.14
N ILE A 142 7.55 -5.46 -7.10
CA ILE A 142 8.99 -5.68 -7.13
C ILE A 142 9.35 -6.86 -6.26
N GLN A 143 10.38 -7.60 -6.67
CA GLN A 143 10.86 -8.73 -5.90
C GLN A 143 12.38 -8.85 -5.98
N ASN A 144 12.95 -9.44 -4.94
CA ASN A 144 14.33 -9.89 -4.92
C ASN A 144 14.37 -11.39 -4.61
N LYS A 145 15.52 -11.91 -4.18
CA LYS A 145 15.67 -13.36 -3.90
C LYS A 145 14.87 -13.86 -2.70
N VAL A 146 14.40 -12.95 -1.83
CA VAL A 146 13.86 -13.32 -0.52
C VAL A 146 12.57 -12.56 -0.15
N SER A 147 12.20 -11.51 -0.87
CA SER A 147 11.05 -10.68 -0.54
C SER A 147 10.37 -10.12 -1.79
N ARG A 148 9.08 -9.85 -1.65
CA ARG A 148 8.24 -9.19 -2.65
C ARG A 148 7.45 -8.06 -1.99
N ILE A 149 7.37 -6.94 -2.70
CA ILE A 149 6.46 -5.84 -2.40
C ILE A 149 5.49 -5.70 -3.56
N SER A 150 4.22 -5.97 -3.31
CA SER A 150 3.14 -5.87 -4.29
C SER A 150 2.31 -4.63 -4.04
N LEU A 151 1.94 -3.91 -5.09
CA LEU A 151 0.94 -2.86 -5.09
C LEU A 151 -0.29 -3.41 -5.82
N VAL A 152 -1.41 -3.49 -5.11
CA VAL A 152 -2.71 -3.91 -5.63
C VAL A 152 -3.62 -2.70 -5.66
N VAL A 153 -4.29 -2.47 -6.78
CA VAL A 153 -5.15 -1.31 -6.99
C VAL A 153 -6.58 -1.77 -7.25
N ASP A 154 -7.50 -1.22 -6.47
CA ASP A 154 -8.93 -1.36 -6.71
C ASP A 154 -9.30 -0.49 -7.91
N ARG A 155 -9.49 -1.13 -9.08
CA ARG A 155 -10.09 -0.48 -10.24
C ARG A 155 -11.53 -0.95 -10.31
N SER A 156 -12.47 -0.05 -10.03
CA SER A 156 -13.84 -0.27 -10.50
C SER A 156 -13.83 -0.29 -12.03
N ASP A 157 -14.76 -1.01 -12.66
CA ASP A 157 -14.82 -1.28 -14.12
C ASP A 157 -14.79 -0.03 -15.03
N ASN A 158 -14.85 1.19 -14.45
CA ASN A 158 -14.82 2.47 -15.16
C ASN A 158 -13.62 3.37 -14.79
N ALA A 159 -12.62 2.88 -14.05
CA ALA A 159 -11.50 3.71 -13.61
C ALA A 159 -10.46 3.95 -14.74
N PRO A 160 -10.18 5.20 -15.13
CA PRO A 160 -9.31 5.51 -16.26
C PRO A 160 -7.86 5.12 -15.99
N ALA A 161 -7.24 4.52 -17.01
CA ALA A 161 -5.82 4.36 -17.29
C ALA A 161 -4.83 4.79 -16.18
N MET A 162 -4.71 3.97 -15.14
CA MET A 162 -3.53 4.02 -14.29
C MET A 162 -2.35 3.46 -15.11
N SER A 163 -1.48 4.35 -15.56
CA SER A 163 -0.21 3.96 -16.16
C SER A 163 0.81 3.78 -15.05
N ILE A 164 1.17 2.54 -14.75
CA ILE A 164 2.28 2.27 -13.84
C ILE A 164 3.56 2.39 -14.63
N THR A 165 4.24 3.53 -14.48
CA THR A 165 5.60 3.67 -15.00
C THR A 165 6.56 3.16 -13.94
N ALA A 166 7.39 2.22 -14.39
CA ALA A 166 8.18 1.38 -13.53
C ALA A 166 9.65 1.47 -13.92
N ALA A 167 10.44 2.16 -13.11
CA ALA A 167 11.88 2.27 -13.29
C ALA A 167 12.57 2.26 -11.92
N SER A 168 13.56 1.38 -11.74
CA SER A 168 14.48 1.45 -10.59
C SER A 168 13.79 1.50 -9.20
N GLY A 169 12.75 0.68 -8.99
CA GLY A 169 12.09 0.56 -7.67
C GLY A 169 11.04 1.62 -7.40
N ARG A 170 10.68 2.40 -8.43
CA ARG A 170 9.63 3.40 -8.37
C ARG A 170 8.40 2.95 -9.14
N VAL A 171 7.24 3.21 -8.55
CA VAL A 171 5.94 3.15 -9.21
C VAL A 171 5.32 4.54 -9.20
N GLU A 172 4.83 4.98 -10.36
CA GLU A 172 4.05 6.20 -10.49
C GLU A 172 2.60 5.86 -10.81
N ILE A 173 1.67 6.44 -10.05
CA ILE A 173 0.23 6.26 -10.17
C ILE A 173 -0.36 7.59 -10.61
N LYS A 174 -0.83 7.65 -11.86
CA LYS A 174 -1.56 8.81 -12.38
C LYS A 174 -3.02 8.74 -11.90
N ILE A 175 -3.48 9.80 -11.25
CA ILE A 175 -4.80 9.92 -10.62
C ILE A 175 -5.55 11.04 -11.34
N GLU A 176 -6.49 10.66 -12.19
CA GLU A 176 -7.41 11.61 -12.83
C GLU A 176 -8.55 11.98 -11.86
N PRO A 177 -9.10 13.21 -11.93
CA PRO A 177 -10.24 13.62 -11.11
C PRO A 177 -11.42 12.65 -11.10
N GLU A 178 -11.80 12.16 -12.28
CA GLU A 178 -12.88 11.20 -12.51
C GLU A 178 -12.59 9.79 -11.99
N ALA A 179 -11.34 9.47 -11.66
CA ALA A 179 -10.98 8.18 -11.08
C ALA A 179 -11.32 8.08 -9.59
N LEU A 180 -11.62 9.21 -8.93
CA LEU A 180 -11.81 9.26 -7.49
C LEU A 180 -13.22 8.76 -7.07
N PRO A 181 -13.34 8.07 -5.91
CA PRO A 181 -12.27 7.71 -4.99
C PRO A 181 -11.46 6.49 -5.47
N ILE A 182 -10.17 6.45 -5.15
CA ILE A 182 -9.30 5.31 -5.46
C ILE A 182 -8.77 4.64 -4.21
N ARG A 183 -8.44 3.35 -4.35
CA ARG A 183 -7.85 2.55 -3.28
C ARG A 183 -6.72 1.70 -3.81
N PHE A 184 -5.72 1.53 -2.97
CA PHE A 184 -4.69 0.55 -3.25
C PHE A 184 -4.07 0.08 -1.95
N ARG A 185 -3.43 -1.08 -2.05
CA ARG A 185 -2.81 -1.80 -0.95
C ARG A 185 -1.38 -2.14 -1.33
N ILE A 186 -0.45 -1.88 -0.43
CA ILE A 186 0.91 -2.37 -0.51
C ILE A 186 1.02 -3.60 0.39
N ILE A 187 1.46 -4.72 -0.17
CA ILE A 187 1.63 -6.00 0.51
C ILE A 187 3.12 -6.32 0.57
N VAL A 188 3.63 -6.62 1.76
CA VAL A 188 5.02 -7.04 1.95
C VAL A 188 5.06 -8.51 2.38
N GLU A 189 5.73 -9.34 1.59
CA GLU A 189 5.85 -10.77 1.84
C GLU A 189 7.27 -11.30 1.64
N ASN A 190 7.60 -12.38 2.35
CA ASN A 190 8.77 -13.19 2.03
C ASN A 190 8.47 -14.00 0.76
N LEU A 191 9.47 -14.16 -0.09
CA LEU A 191 9.37 -15.01 -1.26
C LEU A 191 9.56 -16.47 -0.82
N ASP A 192 8.54 -17.29 -1.01
CA ASP A 192 8.59 -18.72 -0.73
C ASP A 192 9.04 -19.50 -1.97
N LEU A 193 10.35 -19.76 -2.08
CA LEU A 193 10.93 -20.48 -3.20
C LEU A 193 10.76 -22.01 -3.12
N PHE A 194 10.04 -22.55 -2.13
CA PHE A 194 9.84 -24.00 -2.00
C PHE A 194 8.81 -24.57 -2.99
N HIS A 195 8.09 -23.71 -3.71
CA HIS A 195 7.06 -24.09 -4.66
C HIS A 195 7.40 -23.65 -6.09
N ASP A 196 7.12 -24.54 -7.04
CA ASP A 196 7.24 -24.22 -8.47
C ASP A 196 6.33 -23.03 -8.83
N GLY A 197 6.89 -22.06 -9.58
CA GLY A 197 6.18 -20.84 -9.96
C GLY A 197 6.15 -19.74 -8.91
N ALA A 198 6.82 -19.91 -7.76
CA ALA A 198 6.89 -18.88 -6.71
C ALA A 198 7.41 -17.52 -7.20
N LEU A 199 8.27 -17.50 -8.21
CA LEU A 199 8.79 -16.28 -8.82
C LEU A 199 7.74 -15.52 -9.65
N ASP A 200 6.75 -16.24 -10.16
CA ASP A 200 5.78 -15.75 -11.15
C ASP A 200 4.37 -15.59 -10.56
N LEU A 201 4.09 -16.23 -9.42
CA LEU A 201 2.80 -16.23 -8.76
C LEU A 201 2.86 -15.57 -7.37
N PRO A 202 1.80 -14.86 -6.94
CA PRO A 202 1.70 -14.37 -5.57
C PRO A 202 1.70 -15.53 -4.58
N THR A 203 2.24 -15.33 -3.37
CA THR A 203 2.07 -16.34 -2.32
C THR A 203 0.60 -16.43 -1.92
N ARG A 204 0.23 -17.45 -1.13
CA ARG A 204 -1.11 -17.52 -0.54
C ARG A 204 -1.47 -16.25 0.25
N TYR A 205 -0.50 -15.65 0.95
CA TYR A 205 -0.68 -14.39 1.66
C TYR A 205 -1.04 -13.26 0.70
N GLY A 206 -0.18 -13.01 -0.29
CA GLY A 206 -0.37 -11.97 -1.29
C GLY A 206 -1.70 -12.11 -2.05
N LYS A 207 -2.05 -13.33 -2.45
CA LYS A 207 -3.32 -13.62 -3.13
C LYS A 207 -4.52 -13.26 -2.25
N SER A 208 -4.58 -13.77 -1.02
CA SER A 208 -5.71 -13.49 -0.13
C SER A 208 -5.82 -12.01 0.25
N MET A 209 -4.70 -11.31 0.43
CA MET A 209 -4.71 -9.88 0.72
C MET A 209 -5.13 -9.02 -0.48
N ALA A 210 -4.81 -9.45 -1.70
CA ALA A 210 -5.30 -8.83 -2.94
C ALA A 210 -6.80 -9.08 -3.12
N GLU A 211 -7.29 -10.29 -2.88
CA GLU A 211 -8.72 -10.62 -2.93
C GLU A 211 -9.53 -9.78 -1.92
N ASP A 212 -9.01 -9.58 -0.70
CA ASP A 212 -9.68 -8.77 0.33
C ASP A 212 -9.92 -7.32 -0.12
N ILE A 213 -9.02 -6.72 -0.91
CA ILE A 213 -9.22 -5.35 -1.45
C ILE A 213 -10.13 -5.33 -2.67
N LEU A 214 -10.02 -6.31 -3.56
CA LEU A 214 -10.80 -6.36 -4.81
C LEU A 214 -12.25 -6.80 -4.61
N MET A 215 -12.50 -7.73 -3.67
CA MET A 215 -13.81 -8.36 -3.48
C MET A 215 -14.62 -7.77 -2.33
N GLN A 216 -13.97 -7.09 -1.37
CA GLN A 216 -14.64 -6.58 -0.16
C GLN A 216 -14.31 -5.10 0.10
N PRO A 217 -14.57 -4.19 -0.85
CA PRO A 217 -14.27 -2.77 -0.68
C PRO A 217 -15.02 -2.18 0.54
N GLU A 218 -16.21 -2.67 0.86
CA GLU A 218 -17.01 -2.13 1.97
C GLU A 218 -16.40 -2.40 3.36
N VAL A 219 -15.69 -3.52 3.54
CA VAL A 219 -15.15 -3.94 4.84
C VAL A 219 -14.08 -2.98 5.35
N MET A 220 -13.40 -2.26 4.44
CA MET A 220 -12.38 -1.27 4.81
C MET A 220 -12.92 0.15 5.05
N MET A 221 -14.20 0.41 4.75
CA MET A 221 -14.82 1.70 5.08
C MET A 221 -15.36 1.75 6.52
N LEU A 222 -15.36 0.61 7.23
CA LEU A 222 -15.95 0.45 8.56
C LEU A 222 -14.93 0.66 9.70
N THR A 223 -14.30 1.83 9.73
CA THR A 223 -13.72 2.38 10.96
C THR A 223 -14.11 3.85 11.08
N ASN A 224 -15.36 4.07 11.51
CA ASN A 224 -15.77 5.29 12.19
C ASN A 224 -15.64 5.10 13.71
#